data_AF-A0A9Q8QAZ5-F1
#
_entry.id   AF-A0A9Q8QAZ5-F1
#
_cell.length_a   1.000
_cell.length_b   1.000
_cell.length_c   1.000
_cell.angle_alpha   90.00
_cell.angle_beta   90.00
_cell.angle_gamma   90.00
#
_symmetry.space_group_name_H-M   'P 1'
#
loop_
_entity.id
_entity.type
_entity.pdbx_description
1 polymer ?
#
loop_
_entity_poly.entity_id
_entity_poly.type
_entity_poly.pdbx_seq_one_letter_code
_entity_poly.pdbx_strand_id
1 'polypeptide(L)' 'MSLHFETFETVAFAVSVLVATYTVQDGKSNYLEGAMLLGFYMIIAIAFYATPSDALHKTSVIAG' A
#
# COMPACT_ATOMS: atom_id res chain seq x y z
N MET A 1 -9.66 6.00 20.24
CA MET A 1 -8.76 5.23 19.36
C MET A 1 -9.64 4.38 18.44
N SER A 2 -10.02 4.91 17.27
CA SER A 2 -10.81 4.18 16.27
C SER A 2 -9.90 3.68 15.15
N LEU A 3 -10.19 2.49 14.62
CA LEU A 3 -9.46 1.88 13.51
C LEU A 3 -10.06 2.39 12.18
N HIS A 4 -9.99 3.71 11.97
CA HIS A 4 -10.50 4.35 10.78
C HIS A 4 -9.33 4.68 9.86
N PHE A 5 -9.08 3.79 8.89
CA PHE A 5 -8.09 3.98 7.85
C PHE A 5 -8.76 4.50 6.59
N GLU A 6 -8.03 5.30 5.82
CA GLU A 6 -8.49 5.74 4.52
C GLU A 6 -8.58 4.54 3.55
N THR A 7 -9.45 4.67 2.54
CA THR A 7 -9.68 3.57 1.58
C THR A 7 -8.37 3.18 0.88
N PHE A 8 -7.53 4.16 0.55
CA PHE A 8 -6.22 3.94 -0.06
C PHE A 8 -5.28 3.11 0.83
N GLU A 9 -5.21 3.43 2.12
CA GLU A 9 -4.33 2.76 3.07
C GLU A 9 -4.74 1.30 3.26
N THR A 10 -6.04 1.06 3.37
CA THR A 10 -6.61 -0.28 3.52
C THR A 10 -6.31 -1.16 2.31
N VAL A 11 -6.48 -0.61 1.10
CA VAL A 11 -6.20 -1.33 -0.15
C VAL A 11 -4.70 -1.59 -0.32
N ALA A 12 -3.84 -0.58 -0.09
CA ALA A 12 -2.40 -0.73 -0.19
C ALA A 12 -1.87 -1.81 0.79
N PHE A 13 -2.41 -1.83 2.02
CA PHE A 13 -2.09 -2.85 3.00
C PHE A 13 -2.54 -4.25 2.57
N ALA A 14 -3.78 -4.40 2.08
CA ALA A 14 -4.29 -5.68 1.61
C ALA A 14 -3.48 -6.24 0.43
N VAL A 15 -3.10 -5.39 -0.54
CA VAL A 15 -2.25 -5.79 -1.67
C VAL A 15 -0.85 -6.18 -1.21
N SER A 16 -0.28 -5.46 -0.23
CA SER A 16 1.04 -5.82 0.34
C SER A 16 1.05 -7.21 0.97
N VAL A 17 0.04 -7.53 1.77
CA VAL A 17 -0.10 -8.86 2.39
C VAL A 17 -0.30 -9.94 1.32
N LEU A 18 -1.11 -9.68 0.30
CA LEU A 18 -1.32 -10.61 -0.82
C LEU A 18 0.01 -10.91 -1.53
N VAL A 19 0.74 -9.88 -1.96
CA VAL A 19 2.03 -10.03 -2.66
C VAL A 19 3.04 -10.79 -1.81
N ALA A 20 3.19 -10.42 -0.53
CA ALA A 20 4.10 -11.11 0.38
C ALA A 20 3.74 -12.59 0.54
N THR A 21 2.45 -12.91 0.66
CA THR A 21 1.99 -14.29 0.82
C THR A 21 2.19 -15.11 -0.46
N TYR A 22 2.03 -14.51 -1.64
CA TYR A 22 2.33 -15.18 -2.91
C TYR A 22 3.83 -15.42 -3.08
N THR A 23 4.68 -14.46 -2.74
CA THR A 23 6.13 -14.64 -2.82
C THR A 23 6.62 -15.74 -1.86
N VAL A 24 6.07 -15.82 -0.65
CA VAL A 24 6.43 -16.90 0.30
C VAL A 24 5.95 -18.27 -0.18
N GLN A 25 4.80 -18.35 -0.84
CA GLN A 25 4.26 -19.60 -1.39
C GLN A 25 5.07 -20.18 -2.56
N ASP A 26 5.85 -19.36 -3.26
CA ASP A 26 6.72 -19.83 -4.34
C ASP A 26 7.82 -20.79 -3.83
N GLY A 27 8.08 -20.81 -2.50
CA GLY A 27 8.84 -21.86 -1.82
C GLY A 27 10.34 -21.91 -2.15
N LYS A 28 10.79 -21.12 -3.11
CA LYS A 28 12.19 -20.80 -3.37
C LYS A 28 12.42 -19.35 -2.96
N SER A 29 13.60 -19.06 -2.41
CA SER A 29 13.98 -17.72 -2.01
C SER A 29 15.24 -17.33 -2.75
N ASN A 30 15.09 -16.40 -3.68
CA ASN A 30 16.18 -15.82 -4.44
C ASN A 30 16.47 -14.39 -3.98
N TYR A 31 17.72 -13.95 -4.09
CA TYR A 31 18.09 -12.55 -3.84
C TYR A 31 17.30 -11.59 -4.74
N LEU A 32 16.92 -12.01 -5.95
CA LEU A 32 16.09 -11.23 -6.86
C LEU A 32 14.66 -11.04 -6.34
N GLU A 33 14.05 -12.07 -5.73
CA GLU A 33 12.68 -11.97 -5.18
C GLU A 33 12.64 -11.02 -3.97
N GLY A 34 13.66 -11.08 -3.11
CA GLY A 34 13.83 -10.11 -2.04
C GLY A 34 14.01 -8.68 -2.56
N ALA A 35 14.80 -8.50 -3.63
CA ALA A 35 14.96 -7.19 -4.27
C ALA A 35 13.66 -6.69 -4.90
N MET A 36 12.83 -7.56 -5.46
CA MET A 36 11.51 -7.21 -5.98
C MET A 36 10.54 -6.79 -4.87
N LEU A 37 10.54 -7.47 -3.72
CA LEU A 37 9.74 -7.06 -2.55
C LEU A 37 10.19 -5.70 -2.01
N LEU A 38 11.50 -5.44 -1.93
CA LEU A 38 12.03 -4.13 -1.54
C LEU A 38 11.65 -3.04 -2.56
N GLY A 39 11.72 -3.33 -3.85
CA GLY A 39 11.27 -2.42 -4.90
C GLY A 39 9.77 -2.11 -4.80
N PHE A 40 8.95 -3.12 -4.55
CA PHE A 40 7.52 -2.97 -4.34
C PHE A 40 7.20 -2.10 -3.11
N TYR A 41 7.94 -2.28 -2.00
CA TYR A 41 7.84 -1.42 -0.83
C TYR A 41 8.19 0.04 -1.14
N MET A 42 9.25 0.30 -1.92
CA MET A 42 9.62 1.65 -2.33
C MET A 42 8.52 2.33 -3.17
N ILE A 43 7.86 1.59 -4.07
CA ILE A 43 6.74 2.10 -4.87
C ILE A 43 5.57 2.49 -3.96
N ILE A 44 5.23 1.66 -2.97
CA ILE A 44 4.18 1.98 -1.99
C ILE A 44 4.58 3.23 -1.19
N ALA A 45 5.83 3.32 -0.71
CA ALA A 45 6.31 4.48 0.04
C ALA A 45 6.21 5.79 -0.77
N ILE A 46 6.58 5.75 -2.06
CA ILE A 46 6.42 6.89 -2.97
C ILE A 46 4.93 7.20 -3.20
N ALA A 47 4.08 6.19 -3.34
CA ALA A 47 2.64 6.38 -3.50
C ALA A 47 2.00 7.05 -2.29
N PHE A 48 2.41 6.68 -1.07
CA PHE A 48 2.00 7.34 0.16
C PHE A 48 2.54 8.78 0.26
N TYR A 49 3.79 9.01 -0.15
CA TYR A 49 4.37 10.34 -0.18
C TYR A 49 3.68 11.27 -1.21
N ALA A 50 3.30 10.72 -2.36
CA ALA A 50 2.66 11.45 -3.44
C ALA A 50 1.13 11.60 -3.25
N THR A 51 0.53 10.89 -2.30
CA THR A 51 -0.90 11.02 -1.99
C THR A 51 -1.10 12.22 -1.07
N PRO A 52 -1.68 13.34 -1.56
CA PRO A 52 -2.02 14.45 -0.68
C PRO A 52 -3.19 14.02 0.21
N SER A 53 -3.00 14.11 1.52
CA SER A 53 -4.00 13.85 2.57
C SER A 53 -5.29 14.69 2.40
N ASP A 54 -5.25 15.72 1.55
CA ASP A 54 -6.30 16.72 1.35
C ASP A 54 -7.22 16.49 0.14
N ALA A 55 -6.89 15.57 -0.78
CA ALA A 55 -7.74 15.37 -1.98
C ALA A 55 -9.11 14.78 -1.65
N LEU A 56 -9.22 14.01 -0.57
CA LEU A 56 -10.47 13.37 -0.14
C LEU A 56 -11.28 14.27 0.80
N HIS A 57 -10.63 15.10 1.63
CA HIS A 57 -11.30 16.15 2.42
C HIS A 57 -12.06 17.11 1.50
N LYS A 58 -11.48 17.46 0.34
CA LYS A 58 -12.12 18.39 -0.60
C LYS A 58 -13.47 17.89 -1.12
N THR A 59 -13.67 16.57 -1.28
CA THR A 59 -14.95 16.01 -1.78
C THR A 59 -16.07 16.07 -0.74
N SER A 60 -15.77 15.98 0.55
CA SER A 60 -16.73 16.16 1.64
C SER A 60 -17.26 17.60 1.72
N VAL A 61 -16.41 18.60 1.42
CA VAL A 61 -16.76 20.02 1.53
C VAL A 61 -17.57 20.55 0.34
N ILE A 62 -17.48 19.96 -0.86
CA ILE A 62 -18.25 20.43 -2.04
C ILE A 62 -19.61 19.72 -2.18
N ALA A 63 -19.88 18.71 -1.34
CA ALA A 63 -21.14 17.96 -1.33
C ALA A 63 -22.03 18.28 -0.11
N GLY A 64 -21.69 19.32 0.65
CA GLY A 64 -22.46 19.83 1.80
C GLY A 64 -23.11 21.18 1.51
#